data_AF-A0A1Y1JU51-F1
#
_entry.id   AF-A0A1Y1JU51-F1
#
_cell.length_a   1.000
_cell.length_b   1.000
_cell.length_c   1.000
_cell.angle_alpha   90.00
_cell.angle_beta   90.00
_cell.angle_gamma   90.00
#
_symmetry.space_group_name_H-M   'P 1'
#
loop_
_entity.id
_entity.type
_entity.pdbx_description
1 polymer ?
#
loop_
_entity_poly.entity_id
_entity_poly.type
_entity_poly.pdbx_seq_one_letter_code
_entity_poly.pdbx_strand_id
1 'polypeptide(L)'
;MAVCNYESIYLLFPKCEEVILNINQNHANSLYKEKCNQIDDKYPDIFNSNINEICCQSLKYLDEIYNGRDASLDTAGFKYLYYWLYKYKLKWGKKSSDIKNFYDELINIYKINDMSYTVETDYQSVTVDEFENLKSSYDMHNSFIFIKEKCKPNENESYCTKIKEIMDKYNKQNIIEH
;
A
#
# COMPACT_ATOMS: atom_id res chain seq x y z
N MET A 1 11.35 -24.91 -7.93
CA MET A 1 10.61 -24.35 -6.78
C MET A 1 10.74 -22.85 -6.88
N ALA A 2 9.66 -22.15 -7.20
CA ALA A 2 9.65 -20.69 -7.21
C ALA A 2 9.56 -20.22 -5.76
N VAL A 3 10.61 -19.56 -5.28
CA VAL A 3 10.59 -18.88 -3.98
C VAL A 3 9.66 -17.68 -4.14
N CYS A 4 8.62 -17.61 -3.31
CA CYS A 4 7.65 -16.51 -3.28
C CYS A 4 8.36 -15.20 -2.87
N ASN A 5 8.90 -14.47 -3.84
CA ASN A 5 9.65 -13.22 -3.65
C ASN A 5 8.79 -12.06 -3.09
N TYR A 6 7.51 -12.30 -2.81
CA TYR A 6 6.59 -11.33 -2.19
C TYR A 6 6.74 -11.26 -0.65
N GLU A 7 7.35 -12.27 -0.01
CA GLU A 7 7.45 -12.37 1.45
C GLU A 7 8.30 -11.28 2.12
N SER A 8 9.06 -10.47 1.37
CA SER A 8 9.89 -9.39 1.93
C SER A 8 9.36 -7.97 1.68
N ILE A 9 8.54 -7.76 0.63
CA ILE A 9 8.13 -6.42 0.21
C ILE A 9 7.24 -5.75 1.27
N TYR A 10 6.32 -6.49 1.87
CA TYR A 10 5.40 -5.94 2.87
C TYR A 10 6.14 -5.50 4.16
N LEU A 11 7.35 -5.99 4.42
CA LEU A 11 8.16 -5.54 5.56
C LEU A 11 8.67 -4.10 5.41
N LEU A 12 8.65 -3.57 4.18
CA LEU A 12 9.01 -2.20 3.87
C LEU A 12 7.81 -1.24 3.93
N PHE A 13 6.58 -1.76 3.99
CA PHE A 13 5.37 -0.96 4.05
C PHE A 13 5.33 0.02 5.23
N PRO A 14 5.79 -0.33 6.45
CA PRO A 14 5.84 0.64 7.54
C PRO A 14 6.70 1.87 7.23
N LYS A 15 7.82 1.70 6.52
CA LYS A 15 8.64 2.83 6.07
C LYS A 15 7.90 3.67 5.01
N CYS A 16 7.25 3.00 4.06
CA CYS A 16 6.43 3.67 3.06
C CYS A 16 5.27 4.46 3.70
N GLU A 17 4.65 3.91 4.75
CA GLU A 17 3.61 4.54 5.55
C GLU A 17 4.13 5.80 6.26
N GLU A 18 5.31 5.71 6.86
CA GLU A 18 5.96 6.87 7.47
C GLU A 18 6.20 7.99 6.45
N VAL A 19 6.70 7.66 5.26
CA VAL A 19 6.93 8.65 4.20
C VAL A 19 5.61 9.32 3.80
N ILE A 20 4.55 8.56 3.51
CA ILE A 20 3.29 9.16 3.03
C ILE A 20 2.59 10.02 4.09
N LEU A 21 2.67 9.63 5.37
CA LEU A 21 2.07 10.35 6.49
C LEU A 21 2.80 11.67 6.80
N ASN A 22 4.10 11.73 6.53
CA ASN A 22 4.92 12.92 6.79
C ASN A 22 4.93 13.94 5.63
N ILE A 23 4.16 13.69 4.56
CA ILE A 23 4.05 14.62 3.44
C ILE A 23 3.39 15.92 3.89
N ASN A 24 4.09 17.03 3.66
CA ASN A 24 3.53 18.35 3.82
C ASN A 24 2.53 18.64 2.69
N GLN A 25 1.23 18.57 2.99
CA GLN A 25 0.17 18.75 2.01
C GLN A 25 0.20 20.12 1.31
N ASN A 26 0.54 21.19 2.03
CA ASN A 26 0.61 22.53 1.44
C ASN A 26 1.72 22.61 0.38
N HIS A 27 2.87 22.01 0.69
CA HIS A 27 3.98 21.93 -0.24
C HIS A 27 3.63 21.03 -1.44
N ALA A 28 3.03 19.86 -1.19
CA ALA A 28 2.57 18.96 -2.25
C ALA A 28 1.58 19.65 -3.19
N ASN A 29 0.58 20.35 -2.64
CA ASN A 29 -0.38 21.14 -3.42
C ASN A 29 0.33 22.22 -4.25
N SER A 30 1.32 22.93 -3.68
CA SER A 30 2.04 23.98 -4.43
C SER A 30 2.80 23.44 -5.65
N LEU A 31 3.30 22.21 -5.58
CA LEU A 31 4.09 21.58 -6.64
C LEU A 31 3.22 20.89 -7.69
N TYR A 32 2.15 20.23 -7.26
CA TYR A 32 1.43 19.25 -8.09
C TYR A 32 0.00 19.65 -8.45
N LYS A 33 -0.54 20.74 -7.91
CA LYS A 33 -1.96 21.13 -8.12
C LYS A 33 -2.34 21.23 -9.59
N GLU A 34 -1.53 21.88 -10.42
CA GLU A 34 -1.84 22.02 -11.85
C GLU A 34 -1.90 20.66 -12.56
N LYS A 35 -0.98 19.75 -12.22
CA LYS A 35 -0.97 18.38 -12.75
C LYS A 35 -2.21 17.60 -12.27
N CYS A 36 -2.60 17.78 -11.02
CA CYS A 36 -3.75 17.10 -10.40
C CYS A 36 -5.12 17.65 -10.80
N ASN A 37 -5.21 18.88 -11.33
CA ASN A 37 -6.47 19.41 -11.83
C ASN A 37 -7.05 18.58 -13.00
N GLN A 38 -6.21 17.83 -13.71
CA GLN A 38 -6.62 17.02 -14.86
C GLN A 38 -7.44 15.77 -14.49
N ILE A 39 -7.47 15.39 -13.21
CA ILE A 39 -8.13 14.16 -12.75
C ILE A 39 -9.31 14.41 -11.81
N ASP A 40 -9.51 15.65 -11.35
CA ASP A 40 -10.55 16.00 -10.38
C ASP A 40 -11.96 15.66 -10.91
N ASP A 41 -12.21 15.96 -12.19
CA ASP A 41 -13.49 15.70 -12.86
C ASP A 41 -13.71 14.22 -13.24
N LYS A 42 -12.66 13.39 -13.21
CA LYS A 42 -12.74 12.00 -13.69
C LYS A 42 -13.24 11.01 -12.63
N TYR A 43 -13.01 11.30 -11.35
CA TYR A 43 -13.25 10.36 -10.25
C TYR A 43 -14.10 10.89 -9.09
N PRO A 44 -15.11 11.77 -9.30
CA PRO A 44 -15.76 12.55 -8.25
C PRO A 44 -16.37 11.71 -7.11
N ASP A 45 -16.68 10.44 -7.37
CA ASP A 45 -17.38 9.56 -6.42
C ASP A 45 -16.57 8.39 -5.85
N ILE A 46 -15.28 8.27 -6.17
CA ILE A 46 -14.48 7.10 -5.75
C ILE A 46 -13.93 7.25 -4.33
N PHE A 47 -13.61 8.47 -3.92
CA PHE A 47 -12.86 8.72 -2.69
C PHE A 47 -13.69 9.42 -1.61
N ASN A 48 -13.33 9.20 -0.35
CA ASN A 48 -13.94 9.88 0.80
C ASN A 48 -13.36 11.28 1.07
N SER A 49 -12.40 11.72 0.26
CA SER A 49 -11.64 12.95 0.46
C SER A 49 -11.43 13.67 -0.87
N ASN A 50 -10.92 14.89 -0.81
CA ASN A 50 -10.61 15.70 -1.98
C ASN A 50 -9.61 14.96 -2.89
N ILE A 51 -9.99 14.73 -4.14
CA ILE A 51 -9.22 13.97 -5.13
C ILE A 51 -7.92 14.70 -5.46
N ASN A 52 -7.99 16.02 -5.61
CA ASN A 52 -6.82 16.85 -5.87
C ASN A 52 -5.79 16.72 -4.73
N GLU A 53 -6.25 16.71 -3.47
CA GLU A 53 -5.36 16.51 -2.32
C GLU A 53 -4.72 15.12 -2.32
N ILE A 54 -5.52 14.07 -2.55
CA ILE A 54 -5.03 12.68 -2.67
C ILE A 54 -3.98 12.60 -3.78
N CYS A 55 -4.24 13.22 -4.93
CA CYS A 55 -3.33 13.26 -6.05
C CYS A 55 -2.01 13.95 -5.69
N CYS A 56 -2.07 15.16 -5.13
CA CYS A 56 -0.87 15.91 -4.79
C CYS A 56 -0.03 15.16 -3.75
N GLN A 57 -0.68 14.57 -2.74
CA GLN A 57 -0.02 13.74 -1.74
C GLN A 57 0.65 12.53 -2.39
N SER A 58 -0.04 11.86 -3.32
CA SER A 58 0.48 10.68 -4.02
C SER A 58 1.68 11.02 -4.91
N LEU A 59 1.64 12.14 -5.64
CA LEU A 59 2.76 12.55 -6.50
C LEU A 59 3.98 12.98 -5.66
N LYS A 60 3.76 13.70 -4.56
CA LYS A 60 4.86 14.04 -3.66
C LYS A 60 5.45 12.82 -2.97
N TYR A 61 4.61 11.83 -2.65
CA TYR A 61 5.04 10.54 -2.12
C TYR A 61 5.97 9.82 -3.10
N LEU A 62 5.54 9.68 -4.35
CA LEU A 62 6.33 9.03 -5.39
C LEU A 62 7.67 9.74 -5.62
N ASP A 63 7.68 11.07 -5.59
CA ASP A 63 8.89 11.88 -5.64
C ASP A 63 9.85 11.57 -4.49
N GLU A 64 9.37 11.54 -3.24
CA GLU A 64 10.21 11.22 -2.07
C GLU A 64 10.72 9.77 -2.07
N ILE A 65 9.92 8.82 -2.58
CA ILE A 65 10.33 7.42 -2.69
C ILE A 65 11.40 7.27 -3.77
N TYR A 66 11.13 7.75 -4.98
CA TYR A 66 11.97 7.52 -6.15
C TYR A 66 13.24 8.35 -6.15
N ASN A 67 13.16 9.62 -5.73
CA ASN A 67 14.33 10.49 -5.59
C ASN A 67 14.99 10.37 -4.19
N GLY A 68 14.45 9.49 -3.34
CA GLY A 68 15.01 9.17 -2.04
C GLY A 68 16.33 8.42 -2.13
N ARG A 69 17.01 8.28 -0.97
CA ARG A 69 18.30 7.56 -0.89
C ARG A 69 18.17 6.04 -0.73
N ASP A 70 16.96 5.53 -0.48
CA ASP A 70 16.73 4.12 -0.19
C ASP A 70 16.04 3.43 -1.39
N ALA A 71 16.85 3.00 -2.37
CA ALA A 71 16.37 2.29 -3.56
C ALA A 71 15.62 0.98 -3.26
N SER A 72 15.70 0.46 -2.02
CA SER A 72 14.86 -0.69 -1.63
C SER A 72 13.38 -0.33 -1.58
N LEU A 73 13.04 0.95 -1.47
CA LEU A 73 11.68 1.45 -1.43
C LEU A 73 11.07 1.64 -2.81
N ASP A 74 11.83 1.58 -3.91
CA ASP A 74 11.30 1.83 -5.25
C ASP A 74 10.16 0.86 -5.59
N THR A 75 10.38 -0.44 -5.44
CA THR A 75 9.31 -1.42 -5.70
C THR A 75 8.25 -1.44 -4.61
N ALA A 76 8.65 -1.30 -3.34
CA ALA A 76 7.72 -1.36 -2.22
C ALA A 76 6.78 -0.14 -2.17
N GLY A 77 7.27 1.03 -2.56
CA GLY A 77 6.55 2.29 -2.46
C GLY A 77 5.43 2.41 -3.47
N PHE A 78 5.67 2.02 -4.72
CA PHE A 78 4.61 1.99 -5.74
C PHE A 78 3.49 1.03 -5.34
N LYS A 79 3.84 -0.14 -4.78
CA LYS A 79 2.87 -1.12 -4.28
C LYS A 79 2.14 -0.62 -3.03
N TYR A 80 2.85 0.03 -2.12
CA TYR A 80 2.28 0.61 -0.90
C TYR A 80 1.29 1.73 -1.24
N LEU A 81 1.61 2.60 -2.22
CA LEU A 81 0.70 3.66 -2.64
C LEU A 81 -0.66 3.09 -3.06
N TYR A 82 -0.67 2.02 -3.86
CA TYR A 82 -1.92 1.38 -4.27
C TYR A 82 -2.69 0.83 -3.07
N TYR A 83 -2.00 0.16 -2.14
CA TYR A 83 -2.59 -0.30 -0.88
C TYR A 83 -3.15 0.83 -0.02
N TRP A 84 -2.44 1.95 0.11
CA TRP A 84 -2.89 3.10 0.88
C TRP A 84 -4.15 3.74 0.28
N LEU A 85 -4.21 3.88 -1.05
CA LEU A 85 -5.40 4.35 -1.76
C LEU A 85 -6.60 3.43 -1.48
N TYR A 86 -6.39 2.12 -1.57
CA TYR A 86 -7.41 1.12 -1.28
C TYR A 86 -7.91 1.14 0.15
N LYS A 87 -7.01 1.12 1.12
CA LYS A 87 -7.39 0.94 2.53
C LYS A 87 -7.94 2.22 3.15
N TYR A 88 -7.37 3.37 2.80
CA TYR A 88 -7.62 4.60 3.55
C TYR A 88 -8.37 5.67 2.78
N LYS A 89 -8.37 5.63 1.44
CA LYS A 89 -8.99 6.68 0.61
C LYS A 89 -10.26 6.22 -0.08
N LEU A 90 -10.35 4.95 -0.45
CA LEU A 90 -11.51 4.39 -1.13
C LEU A 90 -12.79 4.59 -0.32
N LYS A 91 -13.84 5.07 -1.00
CA LYS A 91 -15.19 5.18 -0.44
C LYS A 91 -15.78 3.81 -0.20
N TRP A 92 -16.49 3.66 0.92
CA TRP A 92 -17.16 2.41 1.26
C TRP A 92 -18.09 1.94 0.14
N GLY A 93 -18.00 0.65 -0.22
CA GLY A 93 -18.82 0.05 -1.28
C GLY A 93 -18.29 0.19 -2.71
N LYS A 94 -17.14 0.86 -2.92
CA LYS A 94 -16.43 0.90 -4.21
C LYS A 94 -15.51 -0.31 -4.41
N LYS A 95 -15.18 -0.63 -5.65
CA LYS A 95 -14.37 -1.81 -6.00
C LYS A 95 -12.89 -1.45 -6.14
N SER A 96 -12.00 -2.42 -5.93
CA SER A 96 -10.57 -2.27 -6.16
C SER A 96 -10.23 -1.88 -7.60
N SER A 97 -11.03 -2.34 -8.57
CA SER A 97 -10.92 -1.96 -9.99
C SER A 97 -11.04 -0.45 -10.23
N ASP A 98 -11.86 0.25 -9.42
CA ASP A 98 -12.09 1.69 -9.58
C ASP A 98 -10.82 2.49 -9.20
N ILE A 99 -10.06 1.95 -8.25
CA ILE A 99 -8.78 2.55 -7.81
C ILE A 99 -7.68 2.29 -8.82
N LYS A 100 -7.70 1.14 -9.51
CA LYS A 100 -6.65 0.80 -10.46
C LYS A 100 -6.47 1.87 -11.54
N ASN A 101 -7.58 2.36 -12.09
CA ASN A 101 -7.55 3.42 -13.10
C ASN A 101 -6.96 4.72 -12.54
N PHE A 102 -7.37 5.10 -11.33
CA PHE A 102 -6.83 6.28 -10.66
C PHE A 102 -5.33 6.14 -10.39
N TYR A 103 -4.91 4.98 -9.88
CA TYR A 103 -3.50 4.67 -9.63
C TYR A 103 -2.68 4.77 -10.92
N ASP A 104 -3.14 4.16 -12.02
CA ASP A 104 -2.44 4.21 -13.30
C ASP A 104 -2.30 5.64 -13.83
N GLU A 105 -3.32 6.48 -13.65
CA GLU A 105 -3.23 7.88 -14.02
C GLU A 105 -2.23 8.64 -13.14
N LEU A 106 -2.16 8.39 -11.83
CA LEU A 106 -1.14 8.97 -10.97
C LEU A 106 0.27 8.59 -11.43
N ILE A 107 0.49 7.30 -11.74
CA ILE A 107 1.79 6.83 -12.24
C ILE A 107 2.13 7.50 -13.57
N ASN A 108 1.15 7.64 -14.47
CA ASN A 108 1.36 8.31 -15.76
C ASN A 108 1.71 9.80 -15.59
N ILE A 109 0.99 10.52 -14.72
CA ILE A 109 1.30 11.93 -14.41
C ILE A 109 2.72 12.04 -13.86
N TYR A 110 3.09 11.18 -12.92
CA TYR A 110 4.43 11.18 -12.32
C TYR A 110 5.52 10.91 -13.37
N LYS A 111 5.32 9.89 -14.22
CA LYS A 111 6.25 9.53 -15.31
C LYS A 111 6.49 10.69 -16.28
N ILE A 112 5.43 11.34 -16.74
CA ILE A 112 5.51 12.40 -17.75
C ILE A 112 6.28 13.62 -17.22
N ASN A 113 6.14 13.91 -15.93
CA ASN A 113 6.55 15.19 -15.37
C ASN A 113 7.83 15.14 -14.53
N ASP A 114 8.11 14.01 -13.88
CA ASP A 114 9.09 13.97 -12.80
C ASP A 114 10.09 12.80 -12.96
N MET A 115 9.81 11.82 -13.80
CA MET A 115 10.73 10.72 -14.13
C MET A 115 11.44 11.01 -15.46
N SER A 116 12.77 10.91 -15.51
CA SER A 116 13.45 10.87 -16.81
C SER A 116 12.94 9.64 -17.57
N TYR A 117 12.51 9.82 -18.83
CA TYR A 117 11.88 8.85 -19.76
C TYR A 117 12.55 7.45 -19.91
N THR A 118 13.64 7.18 -19.20
CA THR A 118 14.55 6.06 -19.44
C THR A 118 14.33 4.84 -18.55
N VAL A 119 13.41 4.87 -17.58
CA VAL A 119 13.27 3.75 -16.63
C VAL A 119 11.80 3.41 -16.40
N GLU A 120 11.11 2.94 -17.45
CA GLU A 120 9.93 2.10 -17.23
C GLU A 120 10.40 0.78 -16.64
N THR A 121 9.90 0.46 -15.46
CA THR A 121 10.22 -0.76 -14.74
C THR A 121 8.95 -1.49 -14.38
N ASP A 122 8.98 -2.82 -14.47
CA ASP A 122 7.82 -3.69 -14.32
C ASP A 122 7.07 -3.49 -12.98
N TYR A 123 7.76 -3.02 -11.94
CA TYR A 123 7.20 -2.80 -10.60
C TYR A 123 6.28 -1.59 -10.46
N GLN A 124 6.21 -0.71 -11.46
CA GLN A 124 5.30 0.44 -11.47
C GLN A 124 3.87 0.03 -11.84
N SER A 125 3.70 -1.15 -12.43
CA SER A 125 2.40 -1.77 -12.64
C SER A 125 2.11 -2.74 -11.50
N VAL A 126 0.90 -2.71 -10.97
CA VAL A 126 0.45 -3.67 -9.96
C VAL A 126 -0.80 -4.35 -10.48
N THR A 127 -0.72 -5.64 -10.79
CA THR A 127 -1.91 -6.38 -11.21
C THR A 127 -2.90 -6.53 -10.05
N VAL A 128 -4.18 -6.78 -10.36
CA VAL A 128 -5.21 -6.99 -9.32
C VAL A 128 -4.86 -8.20 -8.43
N ASP A 129 -4.33 -9.27 -9.02
CA ASP A 129 -3.94 -10.47 -8.27
C ASP A 129 -2.74 -10.22 -7.36
N GLU A 130 -1.72 -9.51 -7.86
CA GLU A 130 -0.59 -9.09 -7.02
C GLU A 130 -1.03 -8.19 -5.87
N PHE A 131 -2.00 -7.32 -6.13
CA PHE A 131 -2.56 -6.45 -5.12
C PHE A 131 -3.27 -7.24 -4.02
N GLU A 132 -4.19 -8.15 -4.37
CA GLU A 132 -4.93 -8.95 -3.37
C GLU A 132 -3.99 -9.86 -2.56
N ASN A 133 -2.96 -10.42 -3.19
CA ASN A 133 -1.93 -11.21 -2.49
C ASN A 133 -1.12 -10.35 -1.50
N LEU A 134 -0.71 -9.15 -1.93
CA LEU A 134 0.08 -8.23 -1.10
C LEU A 134 -0.74 -7.68 0.07
N LYS A 135 -1.99 -7.31 -0.20
CA LYS A 135 -2.96 -6.87 0.80
C LYS A 135 -3.17 -7.94 1.86
N SER A 136 -3.43 -9.18 1.45
CA SER A 136 -3.61 -10.31 2.36
C SER A 136 -2.35 -10.55 3.22
N SER A 137 -1.16 -10.47 2.61
CA SER A 137 0.12 -10.62 3.31
C SER A 137 0.34 -9.52 4.36
N TYR A 138 0.09 -8.25 4.01
CA TYR A 138 0.29 -7.14 4.95
C TYR A 138 -0.77 -7.10 6.05
N ASP A 139 -2.03 -7.39 5.75
CA ASP A 139 -3.09 -7.50 6.77
C ASP A 139 -2.81 -8.66 7.73
N MET A 140 -2.30 -9.79 7.23
CA MET A 140 -1.83 -10.90 8.07
C MET A 140 -0.64 -10.50 8.94
N HIS A 141 0.35 -9.79 8.38
CA HIS A 141 1.50 -9.29 9.13
C HIS A 141 1.09 -8.34 10.27
N ASN A 142 0.19 -7.39 10.00
CA ASN A 142 -0.34 -6.48 11.00
C ASN A 142 -1.10 -7.22 12.10
N SER A 143 -1.90 -8.22 11.71
CA SER A 143 -2.60 -9.10 12.67
C SER A 143 -1.61 -9.85 13.56
N PHE A 144 -0.50 -10.34 12.99
CA PHE A 144 0.56 -11.00 13.73
C PHE A 144 1.25 -10.06 14.73
N ILE A 145 1.59 -8.84 14.32
CA ILE A 145 2.16 -7.82 15.21
C ILE A 145 1.20 -7.54 16.38
N PHE A 146 -0.08 -7.29 16.08
CA PHE A 146 -1.09 -7.03 17.10
C PHE A 146 -1.22 -8.18 18.10
N ILE A 147 -1.26 -9.43 17.62
CA ILE A 147 -1.28 -10.62 18.47
C ILE A 147 -0.04 -10.65 19.37
N LYS A 148 1.15 -10.44 18.79
CA LYS A 148 2.42 -10.46 19.53
C LYS A 148 2.45 -9.40 20.63
N GLU A 149 1.91 -8.21 20.37
CA GLU A 149 1.80 -7.15 21.36
C GLU A 149 0.85 -7.51 22.50
N LYS A 150 -0.36 -8.00 22.17
CA LYS A 150 -1.34 -8.47 23.17
C LYS A 150 -0.90 -9.70 23.95
N CYS A 151 0.08 -10.43 23.41
CA CYS A 151 0.70 -11.60 24.03
C CYS A 151 2.00 -11.34 24.77
N LYS A 152 2.28 -10.08 25.09
CA LYS A 152 3.33 -9.75 26.05
C LYS A 152 3.01 -10.35 27.44
N PRO A 153 4.04 -10.80 28.19
CA PRO A 153 3.84 -11.34 29.53
C PRO A 153 3.06 -10.36 30.42
N ASN A 154 2.09 -10.88 31.16
CA ASN A 154 1.22 -10.14 32.11
C ASN A 154 0.12 -9.25 31.51
N GLU A 155 -0.07 -9.17 30.19
CA GLU A 155 -1.15 -8.36 29.61
C GLU A 155 -2.44 -9.16 29.33
N ASN A 156 -2.36 -10.39 28.80
CA ASN A 156 -3.55 -11.12 28.37
C ASN A 156 -3.36 -12.63 28.11
N GLU A 157 -2.91 -13.39 29.10
CA GLU A 157 -2.59 -14.83 28.97
C GLU A 157 -3.75 -15.66 28.37
N SER A 158 -4.99 -15.39 28.79
CA SER A 158 -6.18 -16.09 28.27
C SER A 158 -6.44 -15.85 26.78
N TYR A 159 -6.15 -14.66 26.27
CA TYR A 159 -6.24 -14.32 24.85
C TYR A 159 -5.21 -15.12 24.05
N CYS A 160 -3.98 -15.21 24.56
CA CYS A 160 -2.87 -15.88 23.88
C CYS A 160 -3.02 -17.39 23.84
N THR A 161 -3.57 -17.98 24.88
CA THR A 161 -3.95 -19.40 24.88
C THR A 161 -4.97 -19.68 23.79
N LYS A 162 -6.01 -18.86 23.65
CA LYS A 162 -7.00 -19.01 22.56
C LYS A 162 -6.40 -18.85 21.17
N ILE A 163 -5.51 -17.88 20.98
CA ILE A 163 -4.83 -17.70 19.69
C ILE A 163 -3.95 -18.92 19.35
N LYS A 164 -3.20 -19.46 20.33
CA LYS A 164 -2.42 -20.70 20.14
C LYS A 164 -3.31 -21.88 19.77
N GLU A 165 -4.43 -22.07 20.45
CA GLU A 165 -5.40 -23.13 20.13
C GLU A 165 -5.92 -23.03 18.69
N ILE A 166 -6.21 -21.81 18.23
CA ILE A 166 -6.62 -21.55 16.84
C ILE A 166 -5.49 -21.92 15.87
N MET A 167 -4.26 -21.46 16.11
CA MET A 167 -3.10 -21.77 15.28
C MET A 167 -2.84 -23.28 15.19
N ASP A 168 -2.88 -23.97 16.32
CA ASP A 168 -2.67 -25.42 16.41
C ASP A 168 -3.75 -26.19 15.66
N LYS A 169 -5.00 -25.72 15.68
CA LYS A 169 -6.10 -26.32 14.91
C LYS A 169 -5.86 -26.22 13.41
N TYR A 170 -5.46 -25.06 12.90
CA TYR A 170 -5.16 -24.86 11.48
C TYR A 170 -3.92 -25.68 11.05
N ASN A 171 -2.87 -25.72 11.87
CA ASN A 171 -1.68 -26.52 11.59
C ASN A 171 -2.00 -28.02 11.51
N LYS A 172 -2.90 -28.53 12.36
CA LYS A 172 -3.35 -29.93 12.29
C LYS A 172 -4.18 -30.23 11.05
N GLN A 173 -4.98 -29.27 10.56
CA GLN A 173 -5.78 -29.44 9.34
C GLN A 173 -4.91 -29.52 8.09
N ASN A 174 -3.84 -28.72 8.01
CA ASN A 174 -2.88 -28.77 6.89
C ASN A 174 -2.03 -30.06 6.84
N ILE A 175 -1.94 -30.82 7.94
CA ILE A 175 -1.25 -32.12 7.97
C ILE A 175 -2.15 -33.25 7.44
N ILE A 176 -3.47 -33.04 7.35
CA ILE A 176 -4.44 -34.07 6.97
C ILE A 176 -4.74 -34.05 5.45
N GLU A 177 -4.38 -32.98 4.73
CA GLU A 177 -4.62 -32.82 3.28
C GLU A 177 -3.39 -33.11 2.39
N HIS A 178 -2.47 -33.98 2.82
CA HIS A 178 -1.37 -34.51 1.98
C HIS A 178 -1.40 -36.03 1.86
#